data_AF-A0A7T1HYB9-F1
#
_entry.id   AF-A0A7T1HYB9-F1
#
_cell.length_a   1.000
_cell.length_b   1.000
_cell.length_c   1.000
_cell.angle_alpha   90.00
_cell.angle_beta   90.00
_cell.angle_gamma   90.00
#
_symmetry.space_group_name_H-M   'P 1'
#
loop_
_entity.id
_entity.type
_entity.pdbx_description
1 polymer ?
#
loop_
_entity_poly.entity_id
_entity_poly.type
_entity_poly.pdbx_seq_one_letter_code
_entity_poly.pdbx_strand_id
1 'polypeptide(L)' 'MREVVFRVLVERPGHLTAQAVDPSVRIEAPSLEELHHEAREALIKHFGAAHTAFRVRIRRNRPQPVSRIRPLAPGSGCCR' A
#
# COMPACT_ATOMS: atom_id res chain seq x y z
N MET A 1 4.52 -21.94 -2.74
CA MET A 1 4.26 -21.01 -1.62
C MET A 1 3.55 -19.80 -2.20
N ARG A 2 2.33 -19.48 -1.75
CA ARG A 2 1.49 -18.39 -2.28
C ARG A 2 1.84 -17.06 -1.60
N GLU A 3 1.67 -15.95 -2.28
CA GLU A 3 1.91 -14.61 -1.71
C GLU A 3 0.57 -13.87 -1.56
N VAL A 4 0.33 -13.31 -0.36
CA VAL A 4 -0.81 -12.41 -0.11
C VAL A 4 -0.27 -10.99 -0.04
N VAL A 5 -0.68 -10.18 -1.01
CA VAL A 5 -0.20 -8.80 -1.15
C VAL A 5 -1.23 -7.84 -0.56
N PHE A 6 -0.89 -7.23 0.57
CA PHE A 6 -1.64 -6.15 1.18
C PHE A 6 -1.20 -4.82 0.59
N ARG A 7 -2.13 -4.09 -0.02
CA ARG A 7 -1.89 -2.74 -0.55
C ARG A 7 -2.33 -1.72 0.47
N VAL A 8 -1.41 -0.83 0.87
CA VAL A 8 -1.73 0.27 1.77
C VAL A 8 -2.60 1.28 1.02
N LEU A 9 -3.82 1.48 1.50
CA LEU A 9 -4.80 2.42 0.95
C LEU A 9 -4.67 3.80 1.60
N VAL A 10 -4.38 3.83 2.91
CA VAL A 10 -4.24 5.06 3.70
C VAL A 10 -2.97 4.94 4.51
N GLU A 11 -2.11 5.96 4.41
CA GLU A 11 -0.89 6.08 5.21
C GLU A 11 -0.93 7.44 5.92
N ARG A 12 -1.19 7.42 7.24
CA ARG A 12 -1.16 8.59 8.12
C ARG A 12 -0.28 8.27 9.32
N PRO A 13 0.34 9.29 9.96
CA PRO A 13 1.09 9.08 11.19
C PRO A 13 0.18 8.46 12.26
N GLY A 14 0.53 7.25 12.72
CA GLY A 14 -0.27 6.51 13.70
C GLY A 14 -1.53 5.83 13.15
N HIS A 15 -1.75 5.82 11.82
CA HIS A 15 -2.86 5.08 11.22
C HIS A 15 -2.55 4.65 9.78
N LEU A 16 -2.43 3.35 9.59
CA LEU A 16 -2.21 2.68 8.31
C LEU A 16 -3.40 1.77 8.02
N THR A 17 -3.95 1.87 6.82
CA THR A 17 -4.99 0.94 6.35
C THR A 17 -4.45 0.18 5.14
N ALA A 18 -4.56 -1.15 5.15
CA ALA A 18 -4.21 -1.98 4.01
C ALA A 18 -5.32 -2.96 3.63
N GLN A 19 -5.36 -3.31 2.36
CA GLN A 19 -6.30 -4.29 1.81
C GLN A 19 -5.58 -5.28 0.90
N ALA A 20 -5.83 -6.56 1.12
CA ALA A 20 -5.46 -7.63 0.20
C ALA A 20 -6.59 -7.88 -0.80
N VAL A 21 -6.23 -8.29 -2.01
CA VAL A 21 -7.20 -8.63 -3.08
C VAL A 21 -7.68 -10.06 -2.91
N ASP A 22 -6.75 -10.97 -2.65
CA ASP A 22 -7.02 -12.40 -2.45
C ASP A 22 -6.17 -12.92 -1.27
N PRO A 23 -6.80 -13.22 -0.11
CA PRO A 23 -8.21 -12.99 0.21
C PRO A 23 -8.56 -11.50 0.34
N SER A 24 -9.82 -11.15 0.09
CA SER A 24 -10.36 -9.79 0.28
C SER A 24 -10.46 -9.43 1.77
N VAL A 25 -9.32 -9.10 2.36
CA VAL A 25 -9.18 -8.78 3.78
C VAL A 25 -8.67 -7.35 3.91
N ARG A 26 -9.32 -6.56 4.77
CA ARG A 26 -8.91 -5.22 5.14
C ARG A 26 -8.42 -5.23 6.58
N ILE A 27 -7.29 -4.59 6.83
CA ILE A 27 -6.66 -4.46 8.15
C ILE A 27 -6.26 -3.01 8.39
N GLU A 28 -6.27 -2.61 9.65
CA GLU A 28 -5.90 -1.26 10.08
C GLU A 28 -4.99 -1.34 11.30
N ALA A 29 -3.92 -0.57 11.30
CA ALA A 29 -2.90 -0.62 12.35
C ALA A 29 -2.16 0.71 12.43
N PRO A 30 -1.62 1.09 13.60
CA PRO A 30 -0.89 2.34 13.74
C PRO A 30 0.55 2.27 13.18
N SER A 31 1.08 1.07 12.98
CA SER A 31 2.45 0.82 12.53
C SER A 31 2.53 -0.35 11.54
N LEU A 32 3.64 -0.48 10.80
CA LEU A 32 3.83 -1.63 9.90
C LEU A 32 3.95 -2.96 10.65
N GLU A 33 4.53 -2.93 11.86
CA GLU A 33 4.70 -4.13 12.67
C GLU A 33 3.34 -4.68 13.11
N GLU A 34 2.46 -3.81 13.60
CA GLU A 34 1.07 -4.18 13.91
C GLU A 34 0.30 -4.59 12.65
N LEU A 35 0.53 -3.93 11.51
CA LEU A 35 -0.12 -4.31 10.25
C LEU A 35 0.31 -5.72 9.80
N HIS A 36 1.56 -6.10 10.06
CA HIS A 36 2.04 -7.47 9.84
C HIS A 36 1.41 -8.48 10.81
N HIS A 37 1.22 -8.08 12.07
CA HIS A 37 0.55 -8.91 13.07
C HIS A 37 -0.91 -9.17 12.67
N GLU A 38 -1.68 -8.12 12.42
CA GLU A 38 -3.06 -8.15 11.93
C GLU A 38 -3.20 -8.98 10.65
N ALA A 39 -2.30 -8.80 9.68
CA ALA A 39 -2.31 -9.59 8.45
C ALA A 39 -2.16 -11.10 8.74
N ARG A 40 -1.27 -11.47 9.66
CA ARG A 40 -1.06 -12.87 10.04
C ARG A 40 -2.28 -13.42 10.76
N GLU A 41 -2.82 -12.70 11.74
CA GLU A 41 -4.03 -13.11 12.47
C GLU A 41 -5.22 -13.28 11.53
N ALA A 42 -5.42 -12.35 10.60
CA ALA A 42 -6.47 -12.45 9.60
C ALA A 42 -6.29 -13.68 8.70
N LEU A 43 -5.06 -14.00 8.28
CA LEU A 43 -4.77 -15.22 7.52
C LEU A 43 -5.00 -16.50 8.32
N ILE A 44 -4.65 -16.50 9.61
CA ILE A 44 -4.94 -17.63 10.51
C ILE A 44 -6.45 -17.81 10.65
N LYS A 45 -7.22 -16.72 10.80
CA LYS A 45 -8.68 -16.77 10.90
C LYS A 45 -9.34 -17.25 9.60
N HIS A 46 -8.79 -16.89 8.44
CA HIS A 46 -9.35 -17.26 7.14
C HIS A 46 -8.96 -18.67 6.67
N PHE A 47 -7.69 -19.05 6.85
CA PHE A 47 -7.11 -20.29 6.29
C PHE A 47 -6.71 -21.33 7.35
N GLY A 48 -6.74 -20.99 8.64
CA GLY A 48 -6.38 -21.89 9.72
C GLY A 48 -4.95 -22.44 9.59
N ALA A 49 -4.80 -23.76 9.64
CA ALA A 49 -3.52 -24.44 9.51
C ALA A 49 -2.83 -24.22 8.15
N ALA A 50 -3.59 -23.85 7.10
CA ALA A 50 -3.04 -23.61 5.77
C ALA A 50 -2.34 -22.24 5.64
N HIS A 51 -2.40 -21.36 6.65
CA HIS A 51 -1.77 -20.03 6.60
C HIS A 51 -0.25 -20.08 6.33
N THR A 52 0.43 -21.18 6.69
CA THR A 52 1.88 -21.39 6.46
C THR A 52 2.25 -21.50 4.98
N ALA A 53 1.29 -21.84 4.12
CA ALA A 53 1.47 -21.86 2.68
C ALA A 53 1.51 -20.45 2.06
N PHE A 54 1.15 -19.42 2.83
CA PHE A 54 1.03 -18.03 2.40
C PHE A 54 2.12 -17.14 2.99
N ARG A 55 2.61 -16.21 2.18
CA ARG A 55 3.65 -15.24 2.55
C ARG A 55 3.08 -13.83 2.45
N VAL A 56 3.11 -13.10 3.56
CA VAL A 56 2.58 -11.72 3.64
C VAL A 56 3.55 -10.74 2.99
N ARG A 57 3.07 -9.95 2.03
CA ARG A 57 3.81 -8.79 1.49
C ARG A 57 2.96 -7.54 1.59
N ILE A 58 3.52 -6.51 2.21
CA ILE A 58 2.89 -5.20 2.27
C ILE A 58 3.50 -4.32 1.19
N ARG A 59 2.67 -3.75 0.32
CA ARG A 59 3.08 -2.73 -0.65
C ARG A 59 2.47 -1.40 -0.26
N ARG A 60 3.35 -0.47 0.15
CA ARG A 60 3.00 0.95 0.24
C ARG A 60 2.80 1.46 -1.18
N ASN A 61 1.62 2.00 -1.47
CA ASN A 61 1.43 2.74 -2.70
C ASN A 61 2.25 4.02 -2.55
N ARG A 62 3.49 4.05 -3.06
CA ARG A 62 4.22 5.33 -3.13
C ARG A 62 3.29 6.26 -3.92
N PRO A 63 2.88 7.42 -3.37
CA PRO A 63 2.32 8.44 -4.23
C PRO A 63 3.38 8.70 -5.28
N GLN A 64 3.06 8.38 -6.54
CA GLN A 64 3.94 8.75 -7.63
C GLN A 64 4.16 10.26 -7.47
N PRO A 65 5.41 10.75 -7.35
CA PRO A 65 5.62 12.18 -7.46
C PRO A 65 5.08 12.55 -8.83
N VAL A 66 3.98 13.30 -8.85
CA VAL A 66 3.42 13.89 -10.07
C VAL A 66 4.43 14.91 -10.59
N SER A 67 5.49 14.43 -11.24
CA SER A 67 6.41 15.27 -11.99
C SER A 67 5.73 15.61 -13.32
N ARG A 68 4.73 16.49 -13.24
CA ARG A 68 4.20 17.22 -14.40
C ARG A 68 4.25 18.71 -14.11
N ILE A 69 5.45 19.19 -13.77
CA ILE A 69 5.74 20.61 -13.90
C ILE A 69 6.50 20.73 -15.22
N ARG A 70 5.77 20.98 -16.32
CA ARG A 70 6.38 21.60 -17.51
C ARG A 70 6.63 23.05 -17.13
N PRO A 71 7.88 23.56 -17.15
CA PRO A 71 8.10 24.98 -17.04
C PRO A 71 7.47 25.66 -18.26
N LEU A 72 6.58 26.63 -17.98
CA LEU A 72 6.05 27.57 -18.97
C LEU A 72 7.24 28.39 -19.48
N ALA A 73 7.59 28.26 -20.75
CA ALA A 73 8.61 29.11 -21.37
C ALA A 73 8.06 30.55 -21.50
N PRO A 74 8.77 31.59 -21.03
CA PRO A 74 8.47 32.96 -21.43
C PRO A 74 9.19 33.22 -22.76
N GLY A 75 8.48 32.98 -23.87
CA GLY A 75 8.93 33.40 -25.20
C GLY A 75 8.74 34.91 -25.34
N SER A 76 9.83 35.64 -25.10
CA SER A 76 10.00 37.09 -25.29
C SER A 76 9.38 37.61 -26.59
N GLY A 77 8.78 38.80 -26.50
CA GLY A 77 8.33 39.55 -27.67
C GLY A 77 9.45 39.86 -28.65
N CYS A 78 9.10 39.89 -29.93
CA CYS A 78 9.86 40.58 -30.97
C CYS A 78 8.95 41.66 -31.53
N CYS A 79 9.21 42.90 -31.12
CA CYS A 79 8.80 44.08 -31.85
C CYS A 79 9.78 44.26 -33.01
N ARG A 80 9.33 44.15 -34.25
CA ARG A 80 9.90 44.89 -35.38
C ARG A 80 8.94 44.91 -36.56
#